data_AF-A0A9E3BF91-F1
#
_entry.id   AF-A0A9E3BF91-F1
#
_cell.length_a   1.000
_cell.length_b   1.000
_cell.length_c   1.000
_cell.angle_alpha   90.00
_cell.angle_beta   90.00
_cell.angle_gamma   90.00
#
_symmetry.space_group_name_H-M   'P 1'
#
loop_
_entity.id
_entity.type
_entity.pdbx_description
1 polymer ?
#
loop_
_entity_poly.entity_id
_entity_poly.type
_entity_poly.pdbx_seq_one_letter_code
_entity_poly.pdbx_strand_id
1 'polypeptide(L)'
;MPGMKRGHNSFFIDYVDADLHWVEWVVWQLEDAGYTVVYRGRDFRAGMNIVEKTNEAVEKAERVLIVLSPDYLKAHDAKITFSGSPVWTTIFLENTRREREKLLPL
;
A
#
# COMPACT_ATOMS: atom_id res chain seq x y z
N MET A 1 -7.30 24.84 3.47
CA MET A 1 -7.22 23.46 4.00
C MET A 1 -7.59 22.53 2.85
N PRO A 2 -6.72 21.63 2.35
CA PRO A 2 -7.11 20.73 1.29
C PRO A 2 -8.01 19.66 1.88
N GLY A 3 -9.30 19.73 1.54
CA GLY A 3 -10.29 18.73 1.91
C GLY A 3 -9.94 17.38 1.27
N MET A 4 -10.09 16.33 2.08
CA MET A 4 -9.95 14.94 1.66
C MET A 4 -10.89 14.68 0.46
N LYS A 5 -10.34 14.68 -0.75
CA LYS A 5 -11.10 14.32 -1.96
C LYS A 5 -11.49 12.86 -1.84
N ARG A 6 -12.78 12.59 -1.60
CA ARG A 6 -13.37 11.26 -1.82
C ARG A 6 -13.37 11.01 -3.32
N GLY A 7 -12.27 10.49 -3.85
CA GLY A 7 -12.16 10.00 -5.21
C GLY A 7 -12.50 8.51 -5.23
N HIS A 8 -13.33 8.09 -6.19
CA HIS A 8 -13.70 6.69 -6.43
C HIS A 8 -12.53 5.79 -6.86
N ASN A 9 -11.29 6.31 -6.92
CA ASN A 9 -10.10 5.60 -7.39
C ASN A 9 -8.92 5.80 -6.42
N SER A 10 -8.91 5.05 -5.31
CA SER A 10 -7.90 5.14 -4.26
C SER A 10 -6.88 3.99 -4.32
N PHE A 11 -5.61 4.32 -4.16
CA PHE A 11 -4.51 3.36 -4.04
C PHE A 11 -3.97 3.32 -2.62
N PHE A 12 -3.65 2.11 -2.15
CA PHE A 12 -2.71 1.92 -1.03
C PHE A 12 -1.43 1.30 -1.60
N ILE A 13 -0.26 1.84 -1.23
CA ILE A 13 1.04 1.31 -1.67
C ILE A 13 1.75 0.63 -0.50
N ASP A 14 2.04 -0.67 -0.64
CA ASP A 14 2.86 -1.44 0.28
C ASP A 14 4.28 -1.60 -0.29
N TYR A 15 5.28 -1.37 0.55
CA TYR A 15 6.70 -1.27 0.17
C TYR A 15 7.61 -1.36 1.40
N VAL A 16 8.90 -1.63 1.17
CA VAL A 16 9.94 -1.56 2.22
C VAL A 16 10.67 -0.23 2.22
N ASP A 17 11.28 0.17 3.34
CA ASP A 17 11.97 1.47 3.47
C ASP A 17 13.02 1.73 2.37
N ALA A 18 13.69 0.68 1.88
CA ALA A 18 14.65 0.77 0.78
C ALA A 18 14.04 1.32 -0.53
N ASP A 19 12.74 1.11 -0.73
CA ASP A 19 12.01 1.50 -1.93
C ASP A 19 11.35 2.89 -1.83
N LEU A 20 11.53 3.63 -0.72
CA LEU A 20 10.81 4.88 -0.46
C LEU A 20 10.92 5.90 -1.60
N HIS A 21 12.12 6.11 -2.14
CA HIS A 21 12.34 7.07 -3.23
C HIS A 21 11.57 6.69 -4.50
N TRP A 22 11.49 5.39 -4.80
CA TRP A 22 10.69 4.91 -5.93
C TRP A 22 9.19 5.08 -5.67
N VAL A 23 8.75 4.77 -4.45
CA VAL A 23 7.36 4.93 -4.03
C VAL A 23 6.92 6.39 -4.12
N GLU A 24 7.76 7.34 -3.68
CA GLU A 24 7.47 8.78 -3.81
C GLU A 24 7.30 9.19 -5.28
N TRP A 25 8.11 8.63 -6.19
CA TRP A 25 7.93 8.85 -7.63
C TRP A 25 6.61 8.25 -8.15
N VAL A 26 6.28 7.01 -7.77
CA VAL A 26 5.01 6.36 -8.16
C VAL A 26 3.80 7.14 -7.64
N VAL A 27 3.86 7.60 -6.38
CA VAL A 27 2.83 8.46 -5.78
C VAL A 27 2.64 9.71 -6.61
N TRP A 28 3.73 10.38 -6.99
CA TRP A 28 3.67 11.57 -7.83
C TRP A 28 2.97 11.31 -9.17
N GLN A 29 3.29 10.21 -9.86
CA GLN A 29 2.64 9.84 -11.13
C GLN A 29 1.14 9.59 -10.96
N LEU A 30 0.76 8.86 -9.92
CA LEU A 30 -0.65 8.53 -9.65
C LEU A 30 -1.45 9.79 -9.28
N GLU A 31 -0.88 10.67 -8.48
CA GLU A 31 -1.54 11.93 -8.11
C GLU A 31 -1.66 12.89 -9.29
N ASP A 32 -0.65 12.97 -10.17
CA ASP A 32 -0.71 13.75 -11.42
C ASP A 32 -1.81 13.22 -12.36
N ALA A 33 -1.99 11.90 -12.42
CA ALA A 33 -3.09 11.25 -13.13
C ALA A 33 -4.46 11.38 -12.42
N GLY A 34 -4.54 12.03 -11.26
CA GLY A 34 -5.77 12.34 -10.54
C GLY A 34 -6.25 11.28 -9.53
N TYR A 35 -5.41 10.29 -9.20
CA TYR A 35 -5.70 9.29 -8.18
C TYR A 35 -5.39 9.80 -6.77
N THR A 36 -6.06 9.20 -5.77
CA THR A 36 -5.72 9.43 -4.36
C THR A 36 -4.84 8.28 -3.87
N VAL A 37 -3.70 8.58 -3.25
CA VAL A 37 -2.76 7.56 -2.78
C VAL A 37 -2.55 7.65 -1.27
N VAL A 38 -2.60 6.50 -0.61
CA VAL A 38 -2.23 6.32 0.80
C VAL A 38 -0.94 5.51 0.88
N TYR A 39 0.06 6.01 1.59
CA TYR A 39 1.31 5.29 1.83
C TYR A 39 1.97 5.72 3.14
N ARG A 40 2.84 4.84 3.66
CA ARG A 40 3.41 4.99 5.00
C ARG A 40 4.26 6.25 5.19
N GLY A 41 5.08 6.62 4.20
CA GLY A 41 6.01 7.74 4.30
C GLY A 41 5.34 9.10 4.58
N ARG A 42 4.04 9.23 4.28
CA ARG A 42 3.24 10.45 4.50
C ARG A 42 2.13 10.29 5.53
N ASP A 43 1.41 9.17 5.48
CA ASP A 43 0.10 9.07 6.14
C ASP A 43 0.14 8.38 7.50
N PHE A 44 1.27 7.79 7.87
CA PHE A 44 1.44 7.02 9.11
C PHE A 44 2.36 7.80 10.06
N ARG A 45 1.95 7.99 11.31
CA ARG A 45 2.70 8.74 12.33
C ARG A 45 3.20 7.83 13.44
N ALA A 46 4.28 8.25 14.09
CA ALA A 46 4.75 7.61 15.32
C ALA A 46 3.63 7.52 16.37
N GLY A 47 3.52 6.38 17.04
CA GLY A 47 2.47 6.11 18.03
C GLY A 47 1.15 5.58 17.46
N MET A 48 1.02 5.45 16.13
CA MET A 48 -0.13 4.79 15.53
C MET A 48 -0.03 3.27 15.62
N ASN A 49 -1.18 2.59 15.79
CA ASN A 49 -1.27 1.15 15.58
C ASN A 49 -1.15 0.87 14.08
N ILE A 50 0.05 0.48 13.68
CA ILE A 50 0.43 0.24 12.29
C ILE A 50 -0.43 -0.83 11.64
N VAL A 51 -0.68 -1.93 12.34
CA VAL A 51 -1.44 -3.07 11.81
C VAL A 51 -2.88 -2.64 11.49
N GLU A 52 -3.50 -1.92 12.42
CA GLU A 52 -4.86 -1.39 12.25
C GLU A 52 -4.94 -0.37 11.10
N LYS A 53 -3.95 0.53 10.99
CA LYS A 53 -3.90 1.52 9.91
C LYS A 53 -3.70 0.88 8.53
N THR A 54 -2.86 -0.13 8.45
CA THR A 54 -2.68 -0.90 7.21
C THR A 54 -3.98 -1.62 6.82
N ASN A 55 -4.66 -2.26 7.77
CA ASN A 55 -5.96 -2.89 7.50
C ASN A 55 -7.00 -1.87 7.02
N GLU A 56 -7.11 -0.72 7.69
CA GLU A 56 -8.01 0.38 7.31
C GLU A 56 -7.70 0.90 5.88
N ALA A 57 -6.42 1.06 5.55
CA ALA A 57 -5.99 1.51 4.23
C ALA A 57 -6.31 0.48 3.14
N VAL A 58 -6.06 -0.81 3.39
CA VAL A 58 -6.40 -1.91 2.49
C VAL A 58 -7.90 -1.99 2.26
N GLU A 59 -8.72 -1.91 3.30
CA GLU A 59 -10.18 -1.95 3.19
C GLU A 59 -10.73 -0.81 2.33
N LYS A 60 -10.19 0.40 2.50
CA LYS A 60 -10.65 1.62 1.82
C LYS A 60 -10.07 1.81 0.41
N ALA A 61 -8.97 1.14 0.09
CA ALA A 61 -8.33 1.23 -1.21
C ALA A 61 -9.11 0.45 -2.28
N GLU A 62 -9.28 1.06 -3.45
CA GLU A 62 -9.81 0.37 -4.62
C GLU A 62 -8.78 -0.59 -5.23
N ARG A 63 -7.50 -0.21 -5.16
CA ARG A 63 -6.36 -1.02 -5.57
C ARG A 63 -5.25 -0.93 -4.52
N VAL A 64 -4.56 -2.04 -4.33
CA VAL A 64 -3.36 -2.13 -3.51
C VAL A 64 -2.20 -2.43 -4.44
N LEU A 65 -1.26 -1.50 -4.51
CA LEU A 65 -0.04 -1.64 -5.28
C LEU A 65 1.07 -2.15 -4.36
N ILE A 66 1.82 -3.15 -4.80
CA ILE A 66 2.97 -3.66 -4.07
C ILE A 66 4.21 -3.44 -4.91
N VAL A 67 5.19 -2.75 -4.35
CA VAL A 67 6.51 -2.60 -4.98
C VAL A 67 7.31 -3.87 -4.72
N LEU A 68 7.39 -4.75 -5.71
CA LEU A 68 8.02 -6.06 -5.60
C LEU A 68 9.52 -5.96 -5.95
N SER A 69 10.32 -5.42 -5.04
CA SER A 69 11.76 -5.30 -5.19
C SER A 69 12.53 -6.49 -4.62
N PRO A 70 13.82 -6.68 -4.97
CA PRO A 70 14.68 -7.65 -4.29
C PRO A 70 14.77 -7.42 -2.77
N ASP A 71 14.73 -6.17 -2.32
CA ASP A 71 14.78 -5.85 -0.89
C ASP A 71 13.44 -6.12 -0.20
N TYR A 72 12.32 -5.95 -0.90
CA TYR A 72 11.01 -6.41 -0.46
C TYR A 72 10.99 -7.93 -0.25
N LEU A 73 11.51 -8.70 -1.20
CA LEU A 73 11.61 -10.17 -1.09
C LEU A 73 12.51 -10.61 0.07
N LYS A 74 13.67 -9.96 0.27
CA LYS A 74 14.53 -10.24 1.42
C LYS A 74 13.84 -9.93 2.75
N ALA A 75 13.14 -8.79 2.84
CA ALA A 75 12.40 -8.41 4.04
C ALA A 75 11.25 -9.38 4.35
N HIS A 76 10.57 -9.86 3.31
CA HIS A 76 9.57 -10.91 3.38
C HIS A 76 10.15 -12.22 3.97
N ASP A 77 11.24 -12.71 3.41
CA ASP A 77 11.87 -13.96 3.85
C ASP A 77 12.38 -13.87 5.28
N ALA A 78 12.92 -12.71 5.66
CA ALA A 78 13.33 -12.40 7.01
C ALA A 78 12.17 -12.09 7.97
N LYS A 79 10.91 -12.08 7.50
CA LYS A 79 9.69 -11.75 8.25
C LYS A 79 9.75 -10.41 8.98
N ILE A 80 10.49 -9.46 8.40
CA ILE A 80 10.69 -8.11 8.94
C ILE A 80 9.87 -7.08 8.15
N THR A 81 8.92 -7.53 7.32
CA THR A 81 7.96 -6.65 6.66
C THR A 81 7.15 -5.88 7.69
N PHE A 82 6.86 -4.62 7.38
CA PHE A 82 6.34 -3.64 8.34
C PHE A 82 5.03 -4.05 9.03
N SER A 83 4.17 -4.83 8.36
CA SER A 83 2.91 -5.35 8.90
C SER A 83 3.05 -6.68 9.67
N GLY A 84 4.24 -7.25 9.81
CA GLY A 84 4.52 -8.55 10.44
C GLY A 84 4.07 -9.77 9.60
N SER A 85 3.00 -9.63 8.81
CA SER A 85 2.60 -10.55 7.73
C SER A 85 2.51 -9.77 6.42
N PRO A 86 2.88 -10.34 5.27
CA PRO A 86 2.83 -9.63 4.01
C PRO A 86 1.38 -9.33 3.64
N VAL A 87 1.05 -8.05 3.41
CA VAL A 87 -0.34 -7.60 3.16
C VAL A 87 -0.94 -8.31 1.94
N TRP A 88 -0.10 -8.73 0.98
CA TRP A 88 -0.53 -9.52 -0.18
C TRP A 88 -1.14 -10.87 0.16
N THR A 89 -0.73 -11.54 1.24
CA THR A 89 -1.30 -12.85 1.59
C THR A 89 -2.77 -12.73 1.96
N THR A 90 -3.14 -11.68 2.70
CA THR A 90 -4.52 -11.36 3.06
C THR A 90 -5.32 -10.94 1.83
N ILE A 91 -4.77 -10.06 0.99
CA ILE A 91 -5.48 -9.56 -0.20
C ILE A 91 -5.65 -10.67 -1.25
N PHE A 92 -4.67 -11.55 -1.43
CA PHE A 92 -4.75 -12.66 -2.37
C PHE A 92 -5.87 -13.65 -2.02
N LEU A 93 -6.06 -13.93 -0.72
CA LEU A 93 -7.17 -14.74 -0.22
C LEU A 93 -8.54 -14.05 -0.40
N GLU A 94 -8.59 -12.71 -0.39
CA GLU A 94 -9.80 -11.95 -0.68
C GLU A 94 -10.10 -11.89 -2.20
N ASN A 95 -9.07 -11.73 -3.04
CA ASN A 95 -9.20 -11.68 -4.50
C ASN A 95 -9.75 -12.97 -5.07
N THR A 96 -9.32 -14.12 -4.53
CA THR A 96 -9.84 -15.45 -4.91
C THR A 96 -11.30 -15.65 -4.55
N ARG A 97 -11.87 -14.88 -3.60
CA ARG A 97 -13.29 -14.95 -3.22
C ARG A 97 -14.21 -14.01 -4.00
N ARG A 98 -13.69 -12.94 -4.60
CA ARG A 98 -14.53 -11.83 -5.13
C ARG A 98 -14.33 -11.48 -6.60
N GLU A 99 -13.49 -12.20 -7.35
CA GLU A 99 -13.16 -11.88 -8.77
C GLU A 99 -12.80 -10.39 -8.96
N ARG A 100 -12.02 -9.81 -8.04
CA ARG A 100 -11.53 -8.44 -8.15
C ARG A 100 -10.01 -8.44 -8.24
N GLU A 101 -9.47 -7.78 -9.25
CA GLU A 101 -8.03 -7.50 -9.36
C GLU A 101 -7.65 -6.34 -8.43
N LYS A 102 -7.81 -6.53 -7.12
CA LYS A 102 -7.47 -5.49 -6.13
C LYS A 102 -5.96 -5.33 -5.98
N LEU A 103 -5.19 -6.38 -6.26
CA LEU A 103 -3.74 -6.41 -6.06
C LEU A 103 -3.01 -6.14 -7.37
N LEU A 104 -2.10 -5.17 -7.37
CA LEU A 104 -1.27 -4.79 -8.50
C LEU A 104 0.21 -4.89 -8.10
N PRO A 105 0.92 -5.96 -8.49
CA PRO A 105 2.37 -6.00 -8.31
C PRO A 105 3.06 -5.07 -9.31
N LEU A 106 4.01 -4.27 -8.84
CA LEU A 106 4.89 -3.40 -9.62
C LEU A 106 6.33 -3.88 -9.51
#